data_AF-A0A3A6QAD5-F1
#
_entry.id   AF-A0A3A6QAD5-F1
#
_cell.length_a   1.000
_cell.length_b   1.000
_cell.length_c   1.000
_cell.angle_alpha   90.00
_cell.angle_beta   90.00
_cell.angle_gamma   90.00
#
_symmetry.space_group_name_H-M   'P 1'
#
loop_
_entity.id
_entity.type
_entity.pdbx_description
1 polymer ?
#
loop_
_entity_poly.entity_id
_entity_poly.type
_entity_poly.pdbx_seq_one_letter_code
_entity_poly.pdbx_strand_id
1 'polypeptide(L)' 'MPSIAILGLLMSLLFLAVHVAMIIWTYSDANDNSEQPAFLWAVVVFLAPLLGLVLYLLLGRN' A
#
# COMPACT_ATOMS: atom_id res chain seq x y z
N MET A 1 28.32 -14.54 -3.52
CA MET A 1 28.65 -13.47 -4.49
C MET A 1 28.05 -12.17 -3.96
N PRO A 2 28.86 -11.15 -3.60
CA PRO A 2 28.39 -9.92 -2.97
C PRO A 2 27.38 -9.13 -3.82
N SER A 3 27.44 -9.26 -5.15
CA SER A 3 26.48 -8.66 -6.09
C SER A 3 25.04 -9.14 -5.89
N ILE A 4 24.83 -10.42 -5.58
CA ILE A 4 23.49 -10.99 -5.34
C ILE A 4 22.89 -10.39 -4.06
N ALA A 5 23.70 -10.22 -3.02
CA ALA A 5 23.25 -9.65 -1.75
C ALA A 5 22.85 -8.17 -1.91
N ILE A 6 23.65 -7.39 -2.65
CA ILE A 6 23.33 -5.99 -2.96
C ILE A 6 22.03 -5.89 -3.77
N LEU A 7 21.88 -6.73 -4.81
CA LEU A 7 20.65 -6.77 -5.61
C LEU A 7 19.42 -7.11 -4.76
N GLY A 8 19.54 -8.12 -3.87
CA GLY A 8 18.47 -8.49 -2.94
C GLY A 8 18.08 -7.37 -1.99
N LEU A 9 19.05 -6.62 -1.46
CA LEU A 9 18.79 -5.46 -0.61
C LEU A 9 18.03 -4.36 -1.37
N LEU A 10 18.50 -3.98 -2.57
CA LEU A 10 17.86 -2.96 -3.39
C LEU A 10 16.41 -3.34 -3.75
N MET A 11 16.20 -4.61 -4.10
CA MET A 11 14.87 -5.13 -4.40
C MET A 11 13.95 -5.06 -3.17
N SER A 12 14.45 -5.43 -1.99
CA SER A 12 13.68 -5.37 -0.74
C SER A 12 13.30 -3.94 -0.37
N LEU A 13 14.22 -2.98 -0.54
CA LEU A 13 13.96 -1.56 -0.32
C LEU A 13 12.93 -1.01 -1.32
N LEU A 14 12.99 -1.44 -2.58
CA LEU A 14 12.00 -1.06 -3.58
C LEU A 14 10.61 -1.58 -3.19
N PHE A 15 10.48 -2.85 -2.82
CA PHE A 15 9.20 -3.41 -2.36
C PHE A 15 8.68 -2.72 -1.10
N LEU A 16 9.55 -2.40 -0.15
CA LEU A 16 9.19 -1.62 1.03
C LEU A 16 8.66 -0.22 0.64
N ALA A 17 9.34 0.47 -0.27
CA ALA A 17 8.92 1.79 -0.75
C ALA A 17 7.55 1.73 -1.45
N VAL A 18 7.33 0.73 -2.30
CA VAL A 18 6.03 0.50 -2.96
C VAL A 18 4.94 0.18 -1.94
N HIS A 19 5.22 -0.66 -0.95
CA HIS A 19 4.27 -1.00 0.12
C HIS A 19 3.85 0.25 0.92
N VAL A 20 4.82 1.06 1.34
CA VAL A 20 4.55 2.33 2.04
C VAL A 20 3.79 3.31 1.16
N ALA A 21 4.18 3.43 -0.12
CA ALA A 21 3.51 4.30 -1.08
C ALA A 21 2.03 3.92 -1.27
N MET A 22 1.70 2.62 -1.35
CA MET A 22 0.31 2.16 -1.43
C MET A 22 -0.51 2.58 -0.20
N ILE A 23 0.05 2.42 1.01
CA ILE A 23 -0.64 2.80 2.26
C ILE A 23 -0.91 4.31 2.29
N ILE A 24 0.12 5.12 2.01
CA ILE A 24 0.02 6.58 2.00
C ILE A 24 -0.98 7.03 0.94
N TRP A 25 -0.91 6.46 -0.26
CA TRP A 25 -1.83 6.76 -1.35
C TRP A 25 -3.28 6.42 -0.95
N THR A 26 -3.55 5.20 -0.46
CA THR A 26 -4.90 4.81 -0.06
C THR A 26 -5.43 5.67 1.08
N TYR A 27 -4.62 5.98 2.09
CA TYR A 27 -5.03 6.91 3.15
C TYR A 27 -5.40 8.29 2.57
N SER A 28 -4.56 8.83 1.69
CA SER A 28 -4.76 10.17 1.13
C SER A 28 -5.99 10.22 0.22
N ASP A 29 -6.13 9.26 -0.69
CA ASP A 29 -7.28 9.16 -1.60
C ASP A 29 -8.59 8.93 -0.83
N ALA A 30 -8.57 8.14 0.24
CA ALA A 30 -9.74 7.87 1.07
C ALA A 30 -10.16 9.05 1.96
N ASN A 31 -9.33 10.09 2.15
CA ASN A 31 -9.81 11.30 2.84
C ASN A 31 -10.80 12.08 1.98
N ASP A 32 -10.66 12.00 0.65
CA ASP A 32 -11.46 12.78 -0.30
C ASP A 32 -12.52 11.95 -1.02
N ASN A 33 -12.35 10.62 -1.10
CA ASN A 33 -13.15 9.74 -1.95
C ASN A 33 -13.69 8.52 -1.18
N SER A 34 -14.00 8.64 0.10
CA SER A 34 -14.56 7.52 0.89
C SER A 34 -15.51 8.04 1.96
N GLU A 35 -16.69 7.43 2.05
CA GLU A 35 -17.61 7.62 3.17
C GLU A 35 -17.10 6.95 4.46
N GLN A 36 -16.25 5.93 4.35
CA GLN A 36 -15.64 5.27 5.52
C GLN A 36 -14.34 5.99 5.96
N PRO A 37 -13.96 5.90 7.25
CA PRO A 37 -12.73 6.50 7.73
C PRO A 37 -11.49 6.02 6.97
N ALA A 38 -10.72 6.96 6.39
CA ALA A 38 -9.50 6.69 5.61
C ALA A 38 -8.49 5.76 6.32
N PHE A 39 -8.40 5.88 7.65
CA PHE A 39 -7.55 5.03 8.48
C PHE A 39 -7.87 3.52 8.34
N LEU A 40 -9.16 3.15 8.19
CA LEU A 40 -9.55 1.75 8.03
C LEU A 40 -8.99 1.17 6.73
N TRP A 41 -9.11 1.92 5.64
CA TRP A 41 -8.59 1.51 4.34
C TRP A 41 -7.06 1.41 4.33
N ALA A 42 -6.37 2.36 4.98
CA ALA A 42 -4.92 2.30 5.16
C ALA A 42 -4.47 1.03 5.92
N VAL A 43 -5.20 0.64 6.97
CA VAL A 43 -4.92 -0.59 7.74
C VAL A 43 -5.17 -1.85 6.90
N VAL A 44 -6.25 -1.87 6.13
CA VAL A 44 -6.58 -2.98 5.22
C VAL A 44 -5.46 -3.18 4.19
N VAL A 45 -4.97 -2.10 3.57
CA VAL A 45 -3.82 -2.15 2.65
C VAL A 45 -2.52 -2.50 3.36
N PHE A 46 -2.30 -2.02 4.58
CA PHE A 46 -1.11 -2.38 5.35
C PHE A 46 -1.01 -3.90 5.61
N LEU A 47 -2.12 -4.52 6.02
CA LEU A 47 -2.19 -5.96 6.35
C LEU A 47 -2.31 -6.85 5.12
N ALA A 48 -3.00 -6.38 4.09
CA ALA A 48 -3.23 -7.11 2.84
C ALA A 48 -2.98 -6.16 1.64
N PRO A 49 -1.73 -5.97 1.17
CA PRO A 49 -1.39 -4.90 0.23
C PRO A 49 -2.21 -4.91 -1.07
N LEU A 50 -2.02 -5.92 -1.92
CA LEU A 50 -2.73 -5.96 -3.21
C LEU A 50 -4.23 -6.20 -3.04
N LEU A 51 -4.62 -7.11 -2.14
CA LEU A 51 -6.04 -7.42 -1.92
C LEU A 51 -6.78 -6.22 -1.30
N GLY A 52 -6.18 -5.57 -0.31
CA GLY A 52 -6.72 -4.38 0.33
C GLY A 52 -6.82 -3.20 -0.63
N LEU A 53 -5.86 -3.05 -1.54
CA LEU A 53 -5.91 -2.02 -2.58
C LEU A 53 -7.08 -2.28 -3.55
N VAL A 54 -7.26 -3.53 -3.98
CA VAL A 54 -8.40 -3.93 -4.82
C VAL A 54 -9.72 -3.72 -4.10
N LEU A 55 -9.83 -4.09 -2.83
CA LEU A 55 -11.04 -3.87 -2.03
C LEU A 55 -11.35 -2.37 -1.88
N TYR A 56 -10.33 -1.53 -1.66
CA TYR A 56 -10.50 -0.08 -1.60
C TYR A 56 -11.05 0.46 -2.92
N LEU A 57 -10.44 0.10 -4.06
CA LEU A 57 -10.87 0.56 -5.38
C LEU A 57 -12.29 0.14 -5.74
N LEU A 58 -12.74 -1.03 -5.28
CA LEU A 58 -14.06 -1.57 -5.62
C LEU A 58 -15.17 -1.16 -4.64
N LEU A 59 -14.84 -1.02 -3.36
CA LEU A 59 -15.83 -0.90 -2.28
C LEU A 59 -15.64 0.35 -1.41
N GLY A 60 -14.42 0.86 -1.34
CA GLY A 60 -14.05 1.96 -0.46
C GLY A 60 -14.00 3.33 -1.11
N ARG A 61 -14.01 3.38 -2.44
CA ARG A 61 -13.90 4.62 -3.20
C ARG A 61 -15.28 5.08 -3.66
N ASN A 62 -15.95 5.94 -2.89
CA ASN A 62 -17.33 6.40 -3.13
C ASN A 62 -17.57 7.88 -2.81
#